data_AF-X0SHK5-F1
#
_entry.id   AF-X0SHK5-F1
#
_cell.length_a   1.000
_cell.length_b   1.000
_cell.length_c   1.000
_cell.angle_alpha   90.00
_cell.angle_beta   90.00
_cell.angle_gamma   90.00
#
_symmetry.space_group_name_H-M   'P 1'
#
loop_
_entity.id
_entity.type
_entity.pdbx_description
1 polymer ?
#
loop_
_entity_poly.entity_id
_entity_poly.type
_entity_poly.pdbx_seq_one_letter_code
_entity_poly.pdbx_strand_id
1 'polypeptide(L)'
;MKVEMLKAKLHRARITHADVNYEGSLGIDTELMEAVGLLRYEKILVSNVNNGDRLETYVIAEPFGSRRIVLNGAAARRGAVGDRVI
;
A
#
# COMPACT_ATOMS: atom_id res chain seq x y z
N MET A 1 1.70 26.39 -15.56
CA MET A 1 0.72 25.65 -14.73
C MET A 1 1.29 24.27 -14.44
N LYS A 2 1.23 23.80 -13.20
CA LYS A 2 1.64 22.44 -12.79
C LYS A 2 0.37 21.66 -12.46
N VAL A 3 0.24 20.42 -12.92
CA VAL A 3 -0.88 19.51 -12.60
C VAL A 3 -0.34 18.22 -12.00
N GLU A 4 -1.08 17.63 -11.06
CA GLU A 4 -0.78 16.31 -10.50
C GLU A 4 -1.69 15.28 -11.17
N MET A 5 -1.10 14.23 -11.73
CA MET A 5 -1.80 13.20 -12.49
C MET A 5 -1.54 11.84 -11.84
N LEU A 6 -2.51 10.93 -11.95
CA LEU A 6 -2.34 9.55 -11.50
C LEU A 6 -1.27 8.85 -12.34
N LYS A 7 -0.16 8.48 -11.72
CA LYS A 7 0.89 7.66 -12.36
C LYS A 7 0.45 6.20 -12.47
N ALA A 8 -0.03 5.62 -11.38
CA ALA A 8 -0.32 4.19 -11.25
C ALA A 8 -1.37 3.92 -10.16
N LYS A 9 -2.03 2.75 -10.20
CA LYS A 9 -2.93 2.28 -9.13
C LYS A 9 -2.94 0.75 -9.02
N LEU A 10 -3.08 0.24 -7.79
CA LEU A 10 -3.41 -1.16 -7.53
C LEU A 10 -4.86 -1.25 -7.06
N HIS A 11 -5.76 -1.67 -7.94
CA HIS A 11 -7.18 -1.60 -7.62
C HIS A 11 -7.65 -2.79 -6.77
N ARG A 12 -8.21 -2.52 -5.59
CA ARG A 12 -8.85 -3.51 -4.68
C ARG A 12 -7.90 -4.59 -4.18
N ALA A 13 -6.65 -4.22 -3.92
CA ALA A 13 -5.68 -5.07 -3.25
C ALA A 13 -6.20 -5.46 -1.85
N ARG A 14 -5.92 -6.68 -1.40
CA ARG A 14 -6.38 -7.19 -0.09
C ARG A 14 -5.24 -7.05 0.91
N ILE A 15 -5.48 -6.38 2.04
CA ILE A 15 -4.52 -6.37 3.15
C ILE A 15 -4.32 -7.81 3.64
N THR A 16 -3.09 -8.29 3.56
CA THR A 16 -2.70 -9.64 3.98
C THR A 16 -2.11 -9.66 5.39
N HIS A 17 -1.53 -8.54 5.84
CA HIS A 17 -0.91 -8.43 7.15
C HIS A 17 -0.92 -6.99 7.66
N ALA A 18 -0.84 -6.80 8.98
CA ALA A 18 -0.71 -5.49 9.60
C ALA A 18 0.20 -5.61 10.83
N ASP A 19 1.28 -4.83 10.87
CA ASP A 19 2.26 -4.83 11.98
C ASP A 19 2.44 -3.42 12.53
N VAL A 20 1.93 -3.18 13.73
CA VAL A 20 2.00 -1.87 14.41
C VAL A 20 3.39 -1.54 14.94
N ASN A 21 4.25 -2.54 15.14
CA ASN A 21 5.57 -2.39 15.74
C ASN A 21 6.68 -2.25 14.70
N TYR A 22 6.37 -2.39 13.41
CA TYR A 22 7.30 -2.17 12.30
C TYR A 22 7.39 -0.70 11.87
N GLU A 23 8.44 -0.35 11.14
CA GLU A 23 8.63 0.99 10.57
C GLU A 23 7.52 1.33 9.55
N GLY A 24 6.86 2.48 9.76
CA GLY A 24 5.65 2.86 9.02
C GLY A 24 5.86 2.92 7.51
N SER A 25 5.03 2.19 6.76
CA SER A 25 5.05 2.07 5.29
C SER A 25 3.87 1.21 4.81
N LEU A 26 3.72 1.04 3.50
CA LEU A 26 2.94 -0.07 2.92
C LEU A 26 3.89 -1.06 2.25
N GLY A 27 3.95 -2.29 2.75
CA GLY A 27 4.62 -3.40 2.06
C GLY A 27 3.77 -3.92 0.91
N ILE A 28 4.32 -4.01 -0.29
CA ILE A 28 3.63 -4.53 -1.49
C ILE A 28 4.52 -5.57 -2.17
N ASP A 29 3.92 -6.68 -2.58
CA ASP A 29 4.56 -7.69 -3.43
C ASP A 29 5.31 -7.04 -4.60
N THR A 30 6.59 -7.38 -4.75
CA THR A 30 7.44 -6.90 -5.84
C THR A 30 6.81 -7.14 -7.22
N GLU A 31 6.14 -8.27 -7.44
CA GLU A 31 5.45 -8.57 -8.72
C GLU A 31 4.37 -7.52 -9.03
N LEU A 32 3.60 -7.11 -8.00
CA LEU A 32 2.56 -6.09 -8.14
C LEU A 32 3.14 -4.70 -8.33
N MET A 33 4.24 -4.36 -7.63
CA MET A 33 4.93 -3.09 -7.81
C MET A 33 5.44 -2.94 -9.24
N GLU A 34 6.10 -3.97 -9.77
CA GLU A 34 6.61 -3.99 -11.14
C GLU A 34 5.48 -3.87 -12.17
N ALA A 35 4.36 -4.57 -11.96
CA ALA A 35 3.22 -4.55 -12.86
C ALA A 35 2.60 -3.15 -13.05
N VAL A 36 2.73 -2.25 -12.05
CA VAL A 36 2.20 -0.89 -12.12
C VAL A 36 3.29 0.20 -12.13
N GLY A 37 4.57 -0.19 -12.17
CA GLY A 37 5.70 0.74 -12.19
C GLY A 37 5.91 1.54 -10.90
N LEU A 38 5.61 0.95 -9.73
CA LEU A 38 5.93 1.54 -8.43
C LEU A 38 7.40 1.30 -8.07
N LEU A 39 8.07 2.33 -7.57
CA LEU A 39 9.45 2.26 -7.09
C LEU A 39 9.48 2.14 -5.57
N ARG A 40 10.47 1.43 -5.04
CA ARG A 40 10.72 1.40 -3.58
C ARG A 40 10.91 2.83 -3.07
N TYR A 41 10.28 3.14 -1.94
CA TYR A 41 10.21 4.47 -1.33
C TYR A 41 9.43 5.54 -2.12
N GLU A 42 8.69 5.16 -3.15
CA GLU A 42 7.78 6.08 -3.84
C GLU A 42 6.61 6.47 -2.92
N LYS A 43 6.26 7.75 -2.91
CA LYS A 43 5.09 8.27 -2.20
C LYS A 43 3.82 7.71 -2.82
N ILE A 44 2.93 7.19 -1.98
CA ILE A 44 1.63 6.64 -2.38
C ILE A 44 0.51 7.23 -1.55
N LEU A 45 -0.69 7.20 -2.11
CA LEU A 45 -1.96 7.44 -1.42
C LEU A 45 -2.68 6.09 -1.31
N VAL A 46 -3.11 5.72 -0.12
CA VAL A 46 -3.85 4.49 0.14
C VAL A 46 -5.26 4.87 0.60
N SER A 47 -6.27 4.32 -0.07
CA SER A 47 -7.67 4.44 0.32
C SER A 47 -8.21 3.08 0.73
N ASN A 48 -8.69 2.95 1.97
CA ASN A 48 -9.32 1.72 2.43
C ASN A 48 -10.83 1.78 2.14
N VAL A 49 -11.30 0.86 1.30
CA VAL A 49 -12.69 0.76 0.83
C VAL A 49 -13.62 0.33 1.97
N ASN A 50 -13.12 -0.44 2.94
CA ASN A 50 -13.93 -1.03 4.00
C ASN A 50 -14.32 0.00 5.07
N ASN A 51 -13.42 0.93 5.41
CA ASN A 51 -13.64 1.90 6.49
C ASN A 51 -13.61 3.37 6.03
N GLY A 52 -13.30 3.63 4.75
CA GLY A 52 -13.24 4.98 4.18
C GLY A 52 -11.97 5.77 4.53
N ASP A 53 -11.04 5.19 5.28
CA ASP A 53 -9.83 5.88 5.71
C ASP A 53 -8.87 6.12 4.53
N ARG A 54 -8.11 7.22 4.61
CA ARG A 54 -7.13 7.62 3.58
C ARG A 54 -5.84 8.04 4.25
N LEU A 55 -4.73 7.54 3.76
CA LEU A 55 -3.41 7.90 4.28
C LEU A 55 -2.40 8.06 3.14
N GLU A 56 -1.42 8.93 3.36
CA GLU A 56 -0.22 9.02 2.53
C GLU A 56 0.94 8.34 3.24
N THR A 57 1.71 7.57 2.49
CA THR A 57 2.92 6.92 2.98
C THR A 57 3.85 6.63 1.81
N TYR A 58 4.81 5.73 1.99
CA TYR A 58 5.67 5.22 0.93
C TYR A 58 5.60 3.70 0.86
N VAL A 59 5.94 3.14 -0.31
CA VAL A 59 5.95 1.70 -0.53
C VAL A 59 7.31 1.08 -0.21
N ILE A 60 7.30 -0.12 0.40
CA ILE A 60 8.46 -1.01 0.48
C ILE A 60 8.15 -2.35 -0.20
N ALA A 61 9.19 -3.01 -0.69
CA ALA A 61 9.05 -4.26 -1.42
C ALA A 61 8.86 -5.45 -0.47
N GLU A 62 7.89 -6.29 -0.79
CA GLU A 62 7.69 -7.61 -0.21
C GLU A 62 8.15 -8.71 -1.19
N PRO A 63 8.38 -9.96 -0.72
CA PRO A 63 8.87 -11.04 -1.58
C PRO A 63 8.04 -11.19 -2.85
N PHE A 64 8.72 -11.39 -3.98
CA PHE A 64 8.09 -11.54 -5.29
C PHE A 64 7.08 -12.69 -5.31
N GLY A 65 5.89 -12.45 -5.84
CA GLY A 65 4.81 -13.43 -5.96
C GLY A 65 4.11 -13.76 -4.65
N SER A 66 4.47 -13.11 -3.54
CA SER A 66 3.88 -13.37 -2.21
C SER A 66 2.44 -12.88 -2.08
N ARG A 67 1.98 -12.01 -2.99
CA ARG A 67 0.71 -11.28 -2.93
C ARG A 67 0.51 -10.49 -1.62
N ARG A 68 1.59 -10.20 -0.91
CA ARG A 68 1.55 -9.45 0.34
C ARG A 68 1.17 -7.99 0.10
N ILE A 69 0.26 -7.52 0.95
CA ILE A 69 -0.10 -6.11 1.12
C ILE A 69 -0.13 -5.87 2.63
N VAL A 70 0.80 -5.06 3.13
CA VAL A 70 1.16 -5.04 4.55
C VAL A 70 1.12 -3.62 5.07
N LEU A 71 0.22 -3.34 6.00
CA LEU A 71 0.23 -2.06 6.71
C LEU A 71 1.25 -2.10 7.84
N ASN A 72 2.25 -1.23 7.80
CA ASN A 72 3.29 -1.18 8.83
C ASN A 72 3.17 0.08 9.70
N GLY A 73 3.60 -0.02 10.96
CA GLY A 73 3.68 1.07 11.92
C GLY A 73 2.35 1.78 12.15
N ALA A 74 2.35 3.11 12.07
CA ALA A 74 1.12 3.90 12.23
C ALA A 74 0.03 3.55 11.20
N ALA A 75 0.41 3.10 10.00
CA ALA A 75 -0.55 2.69 8.96
C ALA A 75 -1.33 1.44 9.38
N ALA A 76 -0.77 0.55 10.23
CA ALA A 76 -1.47 -0.64 10.74
C ALA A 76 -2.74 -0.31 11.54
N ARG A 77 -2.88 0.93 12.05
CA ARG A 77 -4.10 1.40 12.72
C ARG A 77 -5.23 1.82 11.76
N ARG A 78 -4.95 1.88 10.46
CA ARG A 78 -5.82 2.46 9.41
C ARG A 78 -6.56 1.40 8.59
N GLY A 79 -6.39 0.12 8.92
CA GLY A 79 -7.08 -0.98 8.27
C GLY A 79 -6.79 -2.31 8.98
N ALA A 80 -7.54 -3.34 8.60
CA ALA A 80 -7.38 -4.69 9.13
C ALA A 80 -7.05 -5.69 8.03
N VAL A 81 -6.49 -6.83 8.42
CA VAL A 81 -6.30 -7.98 7.51
C VAL A 81 -7.65 -8.36 6.90
N GLY A 82 -7.70 -8.45 5.58
CA GLY A 82 -8.91 -8.73 4.82
C GLY A 82 -9.55 -7.53 4.14
N ASP A 83 -9.25 -6.30 4.60
CA ASP A 83 -9.77 -5.09 3.98
C ASP A 83 -9.26 -4.92 2.55
N ARG A 84 -10.03 -4.18 1.74
CA ARG A 84 -9.70 -3.83 0.36
C ARG A 84 -9.17 -2.41 0.32
N VAL A 85 -7.99 -2.25 -0.25
CA VAL A 85 -7.35 -0.95 -0.46
C VAL A 85 -7.16 -0.66 -1.94
N ILE A 86 -7.05 0.63 -2.25
CA ILE A 86 -6.67 1.18 -3.56
C ILE A 86 -5.47 2.08 -3.35
#